data_AF-A0A0N4YXZ4-F1
#
_entry.id   AF-A0A0N4YXZ4-F1
#
_cell.length_a   1.000
_cell.length_b   1.000
_cell.length_c   1.000
_cell.angle_alpha   90.00
_cell.angle_beta   90.00
_cell.angle_gamma   90.00
#
_symmetry.space_group_name_H-M   'P 1'
#
loop_
_entity.id
_entity.type
_entity.pdbx_description
1 polymer ?
#
loop_
_entity_poly.entity_id
_entity_poly.type
_entity_poly.pdbx_seq_one_letter_code
_entity_poly.pdbx_strand_id
1 'polypeptide(L)'
;MDDRWVVVYFPRTKTVDVMNASAVCGEVTVGDKTKVKWNERMYTAKIMFVGPKLLCEQKAPQVTKEGFLEEFGFEVDERSESSSPTLEFEPDICDCCRPCKSKTQQMLEKNQQMLEEILARLKHLETNTASKSFETETRFSMEKLKCDVQETNTVVRRMYAAAPNPDSGPNFSIMPKEKVAQIKALRGKNMRKFALDLERILYERQPEELRKTVDKRLATLDRIEFIRQCVFYFYEIREENKDEVWALVRAALNSRVRRSRSTPKPLDERDPYYYESD
;
A
#
# COMPACT_ATOMS: atom_id res chain seq x y z
N MET A 1 -16.99 -42.71 -3.33
CA MET A 1 -16.06 -42.04 -2.39
C MET A 1 -15.17 -41.16 -3.26
N ASP A 2 -14.89 -39.93 -2.85
CA ASP A 2 -13.95 -39.09 -3.60
C ASP A 2 -12.53 -39.67 -3.40
N ASP A 3 -11.99 -40.30 -4.46
CA ASP A 3 -10.60 -40.78 -4.49
C ASP A 3 -9.58 -39.64 -4.70
N ARG A 4 -10.04 -38.39 -4.56
CA ARG A 4 -9.24 -37.20 -4.70
C ARG A 4 -8.54 -36.88 -3.38
N TRP A 5 -7.26 -36.56 -3.49
CA TRP A 5 -6.41 -36.11 -2.39
C TRP A 5 -6.03 -34.66 -2.60
N VAL A 6 -5.69 -33.99 -1.51
CA VAL A 6 -5.32 -32.59 -1.49
C VAL A 6 -4.02 -32.39 -0.74
N VAL A 7 -3.17 -31.51 -1.26
CA VAL A 7 -2.03 -30.97 -0.52
C VAL A 7 -2.50 -29.71 0.17
N VAL A 8 -2.36 -29.65 1.49
CA VAL A 8 -2.79 -28.49 2.28
C VAL A 8 -1.60 -27.84 2.98
N TYR A 9 -1.61 -26.52 3.02
CA TYR A 9 -0.62 -25.72 3.73
C TYR A 9 -1.26 -25.02 4.93
N PHE A 10 -0.69 -25.17 6.11
CA PHE A 10 -1.16 -24.56 7.35
C PHE A 10 -0.39 -23.25 7.62
N PRO A 11 -0.96 -22.06 7.37
CA PRO A 11 -0.20 -20.81 7.40
C PRO A 11 0.35 -20.45 8.79
N ARG A 12 -0.29 -20.94 9.85
CA ARG A 12 0.10 -20.67 11.24
C ARG A 12 1.34 -21.45 11.66
N THR A 13 1.41 -22.74 11.31
CA THR A 13 2.51 -23.64 11.68
C THR A 13 3.58 -23.74 10.59
N LYS A 14 3.28 -23.24 9.38
CA LYS A 14 4.10 -23.37 8.17
C LYS A 14 4.41 -24.83 7.83
N THR A 15 3.43 -25.71 8.05
CA THR A 15 3.51 -27.14 7.76
C THR A 15 2.63 -27.50 6.57
N VAL A 16 3.00 -28.59 5.89
CA VAL A 16 2.29 -29.13 4.73
C VAL A 16 1.85 -30.55 5.08
N ASP A 17 0.66 -30.95 4.64
CA ASP A 17 0.18 -32.31 4.80
C ASP A 17 -0.66 -32.75 3.58
N VAL A 18 -0.81 -34.06 3.42
CA VAL A 18 -1.57 -34.69 2.35
C VAL A 18 -2.77 -35.40 2.95
N MET A 19 -3.98 -35.01 2.54
CA MET A 19 -5.21 -35.55 3.11
C MET A 19 -6.25 -35.86 2.04
N ASN A 20 -7.23 -36.69 2.37
CA ASN A 20 -8.34 -36.97 1.47
C ASN A 20 -9.21 -35.71 1.31
N ALA A 21 -9.74 -35.46 0.10
CA ALA A 21 -10.60 -34.32 -0.19
C ALA A 21 -11.84 -34.26 0.73
N SER A 22 -12.32 -35.40 1.24
CA SER A 22 -13.44 -35.46 2.19
C SER A 22 -13.14 -34.82 3.55
N ALA A 23 -11.86 -34.56 3.88
CA ALA A 23 -11.46 -33.86 5.09
C ALA A 23 -11.64 -32.33 4.97
N VAL A 24 -11.87 -31.82 3.76
CA VAL A 24 -12.11 -30.40 3.50
C VAL A 24 -13.59 -30.07 3.71
N CYS A 25 -13.87 -29.03 4.48
CA CYS A 25 -15.24 -28.55 4.66
C CYS A 25 -15.60 -27.53 3.58
N GLY A 26 -16.43 -27.95 2.63
CA GLY A 26 -16.92 -27.11 1.53
C GLY A 26 -16.31 -27.52 0.18
N GLU A 27 -16.29 -26.58 -0.77
CA GLU A 27 -15.74 -26.80 -2.10
C GLU A 27 -14.20 -26.80 -2.08
N VAL A 28 -13.60 -27.65 -2.90
CA VAL A 28 -12.14 -27.84 -2.96
C VAL A 28 -11.57 -27.04 -4.13
N THR A 29 -11.19 -25.80 -3.86
CA THR A 29 -10.59 -24.89 -4.84
C THR A 29 -9.11 -24.65 -4.55
N VAL A 30 -8.24 -24.87 -5.53
CA VAL A 30 -6.79 -24.60 -5.39
C VAL A 30 -6.56 -23.11 -5.18
N GLY A 31 -5.72 -22.75 -4.21
CA GLY A 31 -5.41 -21.37 -3.83
C GLY A 31 -6.22 -20.84 -2.66
N ASP A 32 -7.41 -21.41 -2.40
CA ASP A 32 -8.32 -20.91 -1.38
C ASP A 32 -7.95 -21.37 0.03
N LYS A 33 -8.30 -20.53 1.02
CA LYS A 33 -8.21 -20.85 2.45
C LYS A 33 -9.53 -21.39 2.94
N THR A 34 -9.54 -22.65 3.37
CA THR A 34 -10.73 -23.35 3.84
C THR A 34 -10.48 -24.03 5.19
N LYS A 35 -11.54 -24.56 5.80
CA LYS A 35 -11.46 -25.34 7.03
C LYS A 35 -11.26 -26.81 6.69
N VAL A 36 -10.26 -27.44 7.29
CA VAL A 36 -9.95 -28.86 7.11
C VAL A 36 -9.97 -29.59 8.45
N LYS A 37 -10.47 -30.83 8.45
CA LYS A 37 -10.48 -31.71 9.63
C LYS A 37 -9.17 -32.50 9.66
N TRP A 38 -8.31 -32.20 10.63
CA TRP A 38 -7.02 -32.86 10.83
C TRP A 38 -6.93 -33.34 12.27
N ASN A 39 -6.65 -34.64 12.48
CA ASN A 39 -6.64 -35.27 13.81
C ASN A 39 -7.88 -34.89 14.67
N GLU A 40 -9.06 -35.04 14.09
CA GLU A 40 -10.38 -34.74 14.69
C GLU A 40 -10.65 -33.26 15.03
N ARG A 41 -9.72 -32.36 14.76
CA ARG A 41 -9.85 -30.91 15.00
C ARG A 41 -9.93 -30.14 13.69
N MET A 42 -10.52 -28.95 13.76
CA MET A 42 -10.72 -28.07 12.61
C MET A 42 -9.63 -27.00 12.54
N TYR A 43 -8.94 -26.94 11.41
CA TYR A 43 -7.87 -25.97 11.16
C TYR A 43 -8.14 -25.17 9.90
N THR A 44 -7.64 -23.94 9.83
CA THR A 44 -7.64 -23.17 8.57
C THR A 44 -6.39 -23.52 7.78
N ALA A 45 -6.56 -23.99 6.55
CA ALA A 45 -5.47 -24.35 5.65
C ALA A 45 -5.73 -23.82 4.24
N LYS A 46 -4.66 -23.62 3.46
CA LYS A 46 -4.72 -23.25 2.03
C LYS A 46 -4.59 -24.51 1.18
N ILE A 47 -5.47 -24.72 0.21
CA ILE A 47 -5.38 -25.85 -0.73
C ILE A 47 -4.31 -25.53 -1.77
N MET A 48 -3.26 -26.35 -1.85
CA MET A 48 -2.12 -26.13 -2.74
C MET A 48 -2.21 -26.93 -4.03
N PHE A 49 -2.78 -28.14 -3.97
CA PHE A 49 -2.93 -29.03 -5.11
C PHE A 49 -4.04 -30.04 -4.86
N VAL A 50 -4.73 -30.47 -5.92
CA VAL A 50 -5.78 -31.50 -5.87
C VAL A 50 -5.47 -32.55 -6.93
N GLY A 51 -5.46 -33.83 -6.55
CA GLY A 51 -5.16 -34.91 -7.49
C GLY A 51 -5.10 -36.30 -6.86
N PRO A 52 -4.58 -37.29 -7.59
CA PRO A 52 -4.27 -38.62 -7.06
C PRO A 52 -3.28 -38.55 -5.90
N LYS A 53 -3.41 -39.46 -4.92
CA LYS A 53 -2.57 -39.51 -3.71
C LYS A 53 -1.07 -39.44 -4.00
N LEU A 54 -0.61 -40.23 -4.97
CA LEU A 54 0.81 -40.32 -5.35
C LEU A 54 1.37 -38.95 -5.81
N LEU A 55 0.60 -38.21 -6.61
CA LEU A 55 1.00 -36.87 -7.08
C LEU A 55 0.97 -35.84 -5.94
N CYS A 56 0.01 -35.95 -5.02
CA CYS A 56 -0.03 -35.10 -3.83
C CYS A 56 1.19 -35.33 -2.93
N GLU A 57 1.57 -36.59 -2.69
CA GLU A 57 2.76 -36.95 -1.91
C GLU A 57 4.05 -36.45 -2.59
N GLN A 58 4.14 -36.50 -3.91
CA GLN A 58 5.28 -35.97 -4.67
C GLN A 58 5.36 -34.44 -4.63
N LYS A 59 4.22 -33.74 -4.67
CA LYS A 59 4.16 -32.27 -4.68
C LYS A 59 4.27 -31.64 -3.29
N ALA A 60 3.91 -32.35 -2.21
CA ALA A 60 3.95 -31.81 -0.86
C ALA A 60 5.33 -31.25 -0.43
N PRO A 61 6.48 -31.90 -0.73
CA PRO A 61 7.81 -31.35 -0.44
C PRO A 61 8.17 -30.08 -1.22
N GLN A 62 7.49 -29.81 -2.33
CA GLN A 62 7.75 -28.66 -3.21
C GLN A 62 7.01 -27.38 -2.76
N VAL A 63 6.16 -27.48 -1.74
CA VAL A 63 5.46 -26.32 -1.19
C VAL A 63 6.43 -25.50 -0.34
N THR A 64 6.63 -24.25 -0.71
CA THR A 64 7.53 -23.33 -0.02
C THR A 64 7.02 -22.95 1.37
N LYS A 65 7.90 -22.38 2.21
CA LYS A 65 7.55 -21.86 3.55
C LYS A 65 6.53 -20.72 3.53
N GLU A 66 6.21 -20.19 2.36
CA GLU A 66 5.22 -19.12 2.18
C GLU A 66 3.86 -19.66 1.69
N GLY A 67 3.77 -20.96 1.39
CA GLY A 67 2.54 -21.55 0.87
C GLY A 67 2.33 -21.26 -0.61
N PHE A 68 3.41 -21.35 -1.38
CA PHE A 68 3.40 -21.40 -2.84
C PHE A 68 3.93 -22.75 -3.29
N LEU A 69 3.31 -23.32 -4.32
CA LEU A 69 3.86 -24.48 -5.00
C LEU A 69 4.70 -23.90 -6.14
N GLU A 70 6.00 -24.14 -6.14
CA GLU A 70 6.81 -23.78 -7.30
C GLU A 70 6.29 -24.60 -8.48
N GLU A 71 5.66 -23.93 -9.44
CA GLU A 71 5.33 -24.55 -10.71
C GLU A 71 6.67 -24.85 -11.39
N PHE A 72 7.15 -26.09 -11.23
CA PHE A 72 8.20 -26.60 -12.08
C PHE A 72 7.70 -26.44 -13.50
N GLY A 73 8.30 -25.50 -14.23
CA GLY A 73 8.07 -25.30 -15.65
C GLY A 73 8.14 -26.68 -16.29
N PHE A 74 7.06 -27.03 -16.98
CA PHE A 74 6.82 -28.32 -17.61
C PHE A 74 8.14 -28.98 -18.00
N GLU A 75 8.56 -29.98 -17.22
CA GLU A 75 9.62 -30.87 -17.67
C GLU A 75 8.98 -31.58 -18.84
N VAL A 76 9.31 -31.10 -20.05
CA VAL A 76 8.91 -31.72 -21.30
C VAL A 76 9.44 -33.13 -21.20
N ASP A 77 8.53 -34.07 -20.96
CA ASP A 77 8.86 -35.47 -20.87
C ASP A 77 9.42 -35.88 -22.25
N GLU A 78 10.74 -35.88 -22.39
CA GLU A 78 11.45 -36.40 -23.57
C GLU A 78 11.22 -37.92 -23.74
N ARG A 79 10.40 -38.56 -22.89
CA ARG A 79 9.99 -39.95 -23.04
C ARG A 79 8.58 -40.08 -23.57
N SER A 80 8.42 -39.66 -24.80
CA SER A 80 7.64 -40.41 -25.78
C SER A 80 8.30 -40.21 -27.14
N GLU A 81 9.40 -40.93 -27.36
CA GLU A 81 9.72 -41.49 -28.69
C GLU A 81 8.59 -42.46 -29.09
N SER A 82 7.34 -42.00 -29.15
CA SER A 82 6.40 -42.56 -30.09
C SER A 82 6.95 -42.11 -31.43
N SER A 83 7.60 -43.06 -32.11
CA SER A 83 7.94 -43.05 -33.53
C SER A 83 6.80 -42.40 -34.33
N SER A 84 6.86 -41.08 -34.44
CA SER A 84 6.14 -40.37 -35.47
C SER A 84 6.82 -40.84 -36.74
N PRO A 85 6.11 -41.48 -37.69
CA PRO A 85 6.71 -41.80 -38.96
C PRO A 85 7.12 -40.47 -39.55
N THR A 86 8.43 -40.24 -39.63
CA THR A 86 9.00 -39.29 -40.57
C THR A 86 8.55 -39.81 -41.93
N LEU A 87 7.37 -39.37 -42.36
CA LEU A 87 7.04 -39.32 -43.77
C LEU A 87 8.07 -38.35 -44.31
N GLU A 88 9.17 -38.92 -44.80
CA GLU A 88 9.96 -38.37 -45.87
C GLU A 88 8.96 -38.12 -47.00
N PHE A 89 8.28 -36.97 -46.91
CA PHE A 89 7.54 -36.42 -48.00
C PHE A 89 8.62 -35.91 -48.93
N GLU A 90 9.21 -36.83 -49.72
CA GLU A 90 9.82 -36.47 -50.97
C GLU A 90 8.73 -35.70 -51.71
N PRO A 91 8.86 -34.37 -51.88
CA PRO A 91 7.89 -33.66 -52.65
C PRO A 91 7.99 -34.27 -54.04
N ASP A 92 6.92 -34.93 -54.51
CA ASP A 92 6.77 -35.26 -55.91
C ASP A 92 6.90 -33.95 -56.68
N ILE A 93 8.12 -33.68 -57.16
CA ILE A 93 8.45 -32.50 -57.93
C ILE A 93 7.74 -32.70 -59.26
N CYS A 94 6.54 -32.15 -59.35
CA CYS A 94 5.88 -31.95 -60.63
C CYS A 94 6.72 -30.94 -61.41
N ASP A 95 7.63 -31.44 -62.23
CA ASP A 95 8.50 -30.65 -63.12
C ASP A 95 7.71 -29.99 -64.27
N CYS A 96 6.39 -30.18 -64.32
CA CYS A 96 5.53 -29.74 -65.40
C CYS A 96 4.88 -28.36 -65.19
N CYS A 97 4.98 -27.74 -64.00
CA CYS A 97 4.17 -26.55 -63.68
C CYS A 97 4.94 -25.46 -62.92
N ARG A 98 5.65 -24.60 -63.66
CA ARG A 98 6.17 -23.29 -63.19
C ARG A 98 5.18 -22.46 -62.33
N PRO A 99 3.85 -22.50 -62.57
CA PRO A 99 2.87 -21.78 -61.75
C PRO A 99 2.55 -22.38 -60.37
N CYS A 100 2.97 -23.62 -60.07
CA CYS A 100 2.65 -24.27 -58.77
C CYS A 100 3.65 -23.93 -57.65
N LYS A 101 4.93 -23.67 -57.97
CA LYS A 101 5.94 -23.30 -56.96
C LYS A 101 5.67 -21.93 -56.32
N SER A 102 5.09 -21.00 -57.07
CA SER A 102 4.79 -19.64 -56.58
C SER A 102 3.66 -19.60 -55.53
N LYS A 103 2.65 -20.47 -55.64
CA LYS A 103 1.54 -20.50 -54.67
C LYS A 103 1.96 -21.05 -53.31
N THR A 104 2.77 -22.11 -53.30
CA THR A 104 3.30 -22.70 -52.05
C THR A 104 4.24 -21.75 -51.34
N GLN A 105 5.13 -21.08 -52.10
CA GLN A 105 6.05 -20.09 -51.53
C GLN A 105 5.32 -18.86 -50.99
N GLN A 106 4.30 -18.37 -51.71
CA GLN A 106 3.45 -17.27 -51.23
C GLN A 106 2.65 -17.64 -49.97
N MET A 107 2.19 -18.88 -49.86
CA MET A 107 1.50 -19.36 -48.66
C MET A 107 2.43 -19.46 -47.46
N LEU A 108 3.68 -19.91 -47.68
CA LEU A 108 4.70 -19.97 -46.63
C LEU A 108 5.05 -18.58 -46.10
N GLU A 109 5.27 -17.60 -46.98
CA GLU A 109 5.55 -16.22 -46.60
C GLU A 109 4.38 -15.59 -45.82
N LYS A 110 3.14 -15.83 -46.25
CA LYS A 110 1.95 -15.37 -45.52
C LYS A 110 1.84 -16.01 -44.12
N ASN A 111 2.11 -17.30 -44.01
CA ASN A 111 2.09 -17.99 -42.72
C ASN A 111 3.19 -17.46 -41.79
N GLN A 112 4.37 -17.17 -42.32
CA GLN A 112 5.47 -16.59 -41.56
C GLN A 112 5.14 -15.18 -41.06
N GLN A 113 4.56 -14.33 -41.92
CA GLN A 113 4.07 -13.00 -41.51
C GLN A 113 2.98 -13.09 -40.44
N MET A 114 2.04 -14.01 -40.59
CA MET A 114 0.97 -14.21 -39.59
C MET A 114 1.54 -14.68 -38.25
N LEU A 115 2.54 -15.55 -38.27
CA LEU A 115 3.22 -16.01 -37.06
C LEU A 115 3.94 -14.84 -36.34
N GLU A 116 4.66 -14.02 -37.09
CA GLU A 116 5.34 -12.82 -36.56
C GLU A 116 4.33 -11.83 -35.95
N GLU A 117 3.17 -11.63 -36.58
CA GLU A 117 2.10 -10.78 -36.05
C GLU A 117 1.53 -11.33 -34.74
N ILE A 118 1.28 -12.65 -34.66
CA ILE A 118 0.78 -13.30 -33.45
C ILE A 118 1.78 -13.15 -32.30
N LEU A 119 3.07 -13.40 -32.56
CA LEU A 119 4.12 -13.24 -31.55
C LEU A 119 4.24 -11.79 -31.07
N ALA A 120 4.15 -10.82 -31.98
CA ALA A 120 4.16 -9.40 -31.60
C ALA A 120 2.95 -9.04 -30.71
N ARG A 121 1.75 -9.56 -31.02
CA ARG A 121 0.56 -9.36 -30.19
C ARG A 121 0.67 -9.99 -28.81
N LEU A 122 1.24 -11.20 -28.72
CA LEU A 122 1.46 -11.87 -27.44
C LEU A 122 2.44 -11.08 -26.56
N LYS A 123 3.56 -10.61 -27.12
CA LYS A 123 4.52 -9.77 -26.40
C LYS A 123 3.92 -8.44 -25.92
N HIS A 124 3.05 -7.84 -26.72
CA HIS A 124 2.30 -6.64 -26.33
C HIS A 124 1.31 -6.91 -25.19
N LEU A 125 0.61 -8.05 -25.22
CA LEU A 125 -0.31 -8.45 -24.16
C LEU A 125 0.44 -8.72 -22.86
N GLU A 126 1.54 -9.47 -22.92
CA GLU A 126 2.39 -9.80 -21.78
C GLU A 126 2.92 -8.53 -21.09
N THR A 127 3.44 -7.58 -21.88
CA THR A 127 3.99 -6.32 -21.33
C THR A 127 2.91 -5.38 -20.78
N ASN A 128 1.73 -5.31 -21.40
CA ASN A 128 0.72 -4.31 -21.02
C ASN A 128 -0.30 -4.78 -19.98
N THR A 129 -0.69 -6.06 -19.96
CA THR A 129 -1.73 -6.52 -19.02
C THR A 129 -1.16 -6.94 -17.66
N ALA A 130 0.01 -7.58 -17.64
CA ALA A 130 0.65 -7.96 -16.38
C ALA A 130 1.17 -6.73 -15.62
N SER A 131 1.81 -5.77 -16.32
CA SER A 131 2.40 -4.60 -15.64
C SER A 131 1.34 -3.64 -15.10
N LYS A 132 0.28 -3.36 -15.88
CA LYS A 132 -0.75 -2.38 -15.45
C LYS A 132 -1.59 -2.86 -14.28
N SER A 133 -1.99 -4.14 -14.29
CA SER A 133 -2.76 -4.72 -13.18
C SER A 133 -1.92 -4.73 -11.89
N PHE A 134 -0.67 -5.20 -11.98
CA PHE A 134 0.27 -5.19 -10.86
C PHE A 134 0.56 -3.79 -10.31
N GLU A 135 0.77 -2.80 -11.18
CA GLU A 135 0.99 -1.40 -10.76
C GLU A 135 -0.22 -0.82 -10.02
N THR A 136 -1.44 -1.10 -10.49
CA THR A 136 -2.66 -0.63 -9.83
C THR A 136 -2.87 -1.27 -8.46
N GLU A 137 -2.63 -2.59 -8.35
CA GLU A 137 -2.74 -3.31 -7.09
C GLU A 137 -1.66 -2.89 -6.08
N THR A 138 -0.43 -2.71 -6.55
CA THR A 138 0.68 -2.20 -5.73
C THR A 138 0.38 -0.80 -5.22
N ARG A 139 -0.15 0.09 -6.08
CA ARG A 139 -0.56 1.45 -5.69
C ARG A 139 -1.64 1.44 -4.62
N PHE A 140 -2.69 0.62 -4.82
CA PHE A 140 -3.77 0.48 -3.85
C PHE A 140 -3.26 -0.04 -2.50
N SER A 141 -2.40 -1.05 -2.53
CA SER A 141 -1.79 -1.63 -1.32
C SER A 141 -0.92 -0.63 -0.57
N MET A 142 -0.11 0.16 -1.28
CA MET A 142 0.70 1.23 -0.69
C MET A 142 -0.16 2.34 -0.06
N GLU A 143 -1.25 2.72 -0.72
CA GLU A 143 -2.17 3.73 -0.19
C GLU A 143 -2.87 3.26 1.08
N LYS A 144 -3.33 2.00 1.10
CA LYS A 144 -3.87 1.37 2.30
C LYS A 144 -2.85 1.33 3.44
N LEU A 145 -1.62 0.88 3.17
CA LEU A 145 -0.56 0.85 4.18
C LEU A 145 -0.26 2.24 4.75
N LYS A 146 -0.29 3.28 3.89
CA LYS A 146 -0.11 4.66 4.32
C LYS A 146 -1.22 5.12 5.27
N CYS A 147 -2.48 4.74 5.02
CA CYS A 147 -3.59 4.97 5.94
C CYS A 147 -3.39 4.25 7.28
N ASP A 148 -3.03 2.96 7.26
CA ASP A 148 -2.82 2.16 8.46
C ASP A 148 -1.68 2.72 9.33
N VAL A 149 -0.58 3.18 8.71
CA VAL A 149 0.53 3.84 9.39
C VAL A 149 0.11 5.17 10.02
N GLN A 150 -0.75 5.94 9.35
CA GLN A 150 -1.29 7.19 9.91
C GLN A 150 -2.20 6.93 11.11
N GLU A 151 -3.05 5.91 11.03
CA GLU A 151 -3.93 5.50 12.13
C GLU A 151 -3.12 5.03 13.33
N THR A 152 -2.14 4.15 13.11
CA THR A 152 -1.24 3.65 14.15
C THR A 152 -0.49 4.78 14.85
N ASN A 153 0.08 5.72 14.09
CA ASN A 153 0.72 6.92 14.65
C ASN A 153 -0.24 7.74 15.52
N THR A 154 -1.51 7.86 15.10
CA THR A 154 -2.52 8.57 15.86
C THR A 154 -2.86 7.86 17.17
N VAL A 155 -2.91 6.53 17.18
CA VAL A 155 -3.09 5.74 18.41
C VAL A 155 -1.90 5.90 19.34
N VAL A 156 -0.67 5.71 18.84
CA VAL A 156 0.56 5.85 19.62
C VAL A 156 0.63 7.23 20.28
N ARG A 157 0.33 8.30 19.54
CA ARG A 157 0.31 9.65 20.09
C ARG A 157 -0.77 9.87 21.15
N ARG A 158 -1.95 9.27 20.97
CA ARG A 158 -3.00 9.28 22.01
C ARG A 158 -2.54 8.54 23.26
N MET A 159 -1.83 7.43 23.12
CA MET A 159 -1.25 6.71 24.26
C MET A 159 -0.19 7.54 24.98
N TYR A 160 0.70 8.22 24.26
CA TYR A 160 1.68 9.11 24.87
C TYR A 160 1.07 10.38 25.49
N ALA A 161 -0.06 10.88 24.95
CA ALA A 161 -0.79 12.00 25.54
C ALA A 161 -1.66 11.58 26.74
N ALA A 162 -2.15 10.34 26.77
CA ALA A 162 -2.92 9.76 27.87
C ALA A 162 -2.04 9.12 28.95
N ALA A 163 -0.75 8.88 28.66
CA ALA A 163 0.22 8.52 29.67
C ALA A 163 0.24 9.63 30.72
N PRO A 164 -0.04 9.34 32.00
CA PRO A 164 0.00 10.34 33.04
C PRO A 164 1.43 10.87 33.12
N ASN A 165 1.66 12.12 32.71
CA ASN A 165 2.73 12.91 33.28
C ASN A 165 2.14 13.46 34.58
N PRO A 166 2.37 12.80 35.73
CA PRO A 166 1.46 12.92 36.87
C PRO A 166 1.40 14.33 37.45
N ASP A 167 2.47 15.14 37.32
CA ASP A 167 2.56 16.44 37.98
C ASP A 167 3.50 17.45 37.31
N SER A 168 4.08 17.12 36.15
CA SER A 168 5.04 18.00 35.49
C SER A 168 4.27 18.94 34.56
N GLY A 169 4.25 20.24 34.89
CA GLY A 169 3.60 21.28 34.08
C GLY A 169 4.13 21.40 32.64
N PRO A 170 4.12 22.59 32.03
CA PRO A 170 4.59 22.75 30.66
C PRO A 170 6.04 22.29 30.48
N ASN A 171 6.35 21.61 29.37
CA ASN A 171 7.72 21.20 29.05
C ASN A 171 8.60 22.41 28.67
N PHE A 172 9.15 23.10 29.67
CA PHE A 172 9.97 24.30 29.51
C PHE A 172 11.32 24.09 28.82
N SER A 173 11.67 22.86 28.41
CA SER A 173 12.79 22.64 27.48
C SER A 173 12.51 23.22 26.08
N ILE A 174 11.23 23.30 25.67
CA ILE A 174 10.81 23.88 24.38
C ILE A 174 10.94 25.41 24.40
N MET A 175 10.57 26.04 25.51
CA MET A 175 10.73 27.48 25.74
C MET A 175 10.91 27.76 27.24
N PRO A 176 11.93 28.55 27.63
CA PRO A 176 12.16 28.90 29.04
C PRO A 176 10.93 29.55 29.69
N LYS A 177 10.70 29.21 30.96
CA LYS A 177 9.53 29.66 31.74
C LYS A 177 9.46 31.18 31.83
N GLU A 178 10.61 31.85 31.92
CA GLU A 178 10.74 33.30 32.03
C GLU A 178 10.20 33.98 30.77
N LYS A 179 10.53 33.43 29.60
CA LYS A 179 10.05 33.95 28.31
C LYS A 179 8.54 33.78 28.17
N VAL A 180 8.00 32.65 28.61
CA VAL A 180 6.54 32.42 28.63
C VAL A 180 5.85 33.40 29.59
N ALA A 181 6.43 33.61 30.78
CA ALA A 181 5.90 34.56 31.78
C ALA A 181 5.91 36.01 31.27
N GLN A 182 6.94 36.42 30.52
CA GLN A 182 6.98 37.74 29.88
C GLN A 182 5.82 37.92 28.89
N ILE A 183 5.55 36.92 28.04
CA ILE A 183 4.43 36.96 27.10
C ILE A 183 3.10 37.03 27.85
N LYS A 184 2.97 36.31 28.97
CA LYS A 184 1.80 36.35 29.84
C LYS A 184 1.59 37.75 30.42
N ALA A 185 2.64 38.38 30.93
CA ALA A 185 2.59 39.73 31.48
C ALA A 185 2.10 40.75 30.44
N LEU A 186 2.59 40.66 29.20
CA LEU A 186 2.19 41.55 28.10
C LEU A 186 0.73 41.38 27.67
N ARG A 187 0.17 40.16 27.76
CA ARG A 187 -1.20 39.86 27.31
C ARG A 187 -2.25 39.93 28.41
N GLY A 188 -1.83 39.97 29.68
CA GLY A 188 -2.71 40.06 30.83
C GLY A 188 -3.69 38.89 30.89
N LYS A 189 -5.00 39.18 30.88
CA LYS A 189 -6.07 38.17 30.96
C LYS A 189 -6.46 37.57 29.59
N ASN A 190 -5.83 38.00 28.48
CA ASN A 190 -6.23 37.56 27.14
C ASN A 190 -5.51 36.26 26.70
N MET A 191 -6.10 35.11 27.06
CA MET A 191 -5.60 33.78 26.71
C MET A 191 -5.39 33.56 25.21
N ARG A 192 -6.30 34.06 24.37
CA ARG A 192 -6.25 33.87 22.91
C ARG A 192 -5.03 34.58 22.31
N LYS A 193 -4.79 35.83 22.70
CA LYS A 193 -3.60 36.59 22.26
C LYS A 193 -2.31 35.98 22.79
N PHE A 194 -2.32 35.49 24.04
CA PHE A 194 -1.18 34.77 24.62
C PHE A 194 -0.81 33.52 23.81
N ALA A 195 -1.79 32.68 23.47
CA ALA A 195 -1.55 31.48 22.67
C ALA A 195 -1.04 31.80 21.26
N LEU A 196 -1.58 32.85 20.61
CA LEU A 196 -1.13 33.31 19.29
C LEU A 196 0.32 33.81 19.30
N ASP A 197 0.74 34.51 20.36
CA ASP A 197 2.12 34.98 20.50
C ASP A 197 3.09 33.81 20.73
N LEU A 198 2.72 32.84 21.57
CA LEU A 198 3.49 31.61 21.75
C LEU A 198 3.64 30.86 20.42
N GLU A 199 2.53 30.69 19.69
CA GLU A 199 2.53 30.07 18.36
C GLU A 199 3.48 30.81 17.40
N ARG A 200 3.48 32.16 17.39
CA ARG A 200 4.36 32.94 16.53
C ARG A 200 5.84 32.65 16.81
N ILE A 201 6.23 32.61 18.09
CA ILE A 201 7.63 32.40 18.49
C ILE A 201 8.06 30.94 18.24
N LEU A 202 7.21 29.98 18.59
CA LEU A 202 7.52 28.54 18.45
C LEU A 202 7.66 28.09 17.01
N TYR A 203 7.07 28.81 16.06
CA TYR A 203 7.08 28.47 14.63
C TYR A 203 7.81 29.50 13.77
N GLU A 204 8.62 30.37 14.36
CA GLU A 204 9.41 31.38 13.64
C GLU A 204 10.27 30.75 12.52
N ARG A 205 10.81 29.54 12.77
CA ARG A 205 11.63 28.79 11.81
C ARG A 205 10.84 27.86 10.87
N GLN A 206 9.52 27.71 11.09
CA GLN A 206 8.68 26.75 10.38
C GLN A 206 7.32 27.37 9.98
N PRO A 207 7.32 28.42 9.13
CA PRO A 207 6.10 29.13 8.76
C PRO A 207 5.10 28.30 7.95
N GLU A 208 5.55 27.25 7.27
CA GLU A 208 4.72 26.29 6.54
C GLU A 208 3.74 25.54 7.43
N GLU A 209 4.12 25.23 8.68
CA GLU A 209 3.22 24.62 9.66
C GLU A 209 2.09 25.58 10.06
N LEU A 210 2.35 26.89 10.06
CA LEU A 210 1.35 27.91 10.40
C LEU A 210 0.23 28.02 9.35
N ARG A 211 0.42 27.46 8.15
CA ARG A 211 -0.62 27.36 7.10
C ARG A 211 -1.59 26.21 7.33
N LYS A 212 -1.27 25.29 8.25
CA LYS A 212 -2.11 24.13 8.61
C LYS A 212 -2.97 24.48 9.83
N THR A 213 -4.18 23.91 9.90
CA THR A 213 -4.99 23.93 11.12
C THR A 213 -4.29 23.14 12.21
N VAL A 214 -4.57 23.44 13.48
CA VAL A 214 -3.96 22.79 14.65
C VAL A 214 -4.02 21.26 14.52
N ASP A 215 -5.16 20.70 14.15
CA ASP A 215 -5.36 19.25 14.02
C ASP A 215 -4.54 18.61 12.87
N LYS A 216 -4.06 19.42 11.91
CA LYS A 216 -3.26 18.96 10.77
C LYS A 216 -1.75 19.07 11.02
N ARG A 217 -1.31 19.66 12.14
CA ARG A 217 0.12 19.87 12.46
C ARG A 217 0.74 18.66 13.14
N LEU A 218 0.66 17.52 12.47
CA LEU A 218 1.09 16.25 13.01
C LEU A 218 2.61 16.22 13.29
N ALA A 219 3.43 16.99 12.58
CA ALA A 219 4.88 17.01 12.78
C ALA A 219 5.31 17.80 14.03
N THR A 220 4.46 18.65 14.60
CA THR A 220 4.80 19.60 15.67
C THR A 220 3.79 19.57 16.82
N LEU A 221 3.26 18.37 17.12
CA LEU A 221 2.27 18.19 18.20
C LEU A 221 2.82 18.54 19.58
N ASP A 222 4.11 18.31 19.81
CA ASP A 222 4.84 18.72 21.01
C ASP A 222 4.71 20.22 21.28
N ARG A 223 4.82 21.05 20.23
CA ARG A 223 4.66 22.51 20.35
C ARG A 223 3.21 22.92 20.61
N ILE A 224 2.26 22.25 19.97
CA ILE A 224 0.82 22.48 20.22
C ILE A 224 0.45 22.11 21.65
N GLU A 225 0.94 20.97 22.13
CA GLU A 225 0.72 20.51 23.50
C GLU A 225 1.39 21.44 24.50
N PHE A 226 2.59 21.91 24.22
CA PHE A 226 3.26 22.93 25.03
C PHE A 226 2.43 24.22 25.14
N ILE A 227 1.87 24.74 24.04
CA ILE A 227 0.96 25.90 24.07
C ILE A 227 -0.26 25.61 24.95
N ARG A 228 -0.88 24.43 24.80
CA ARG A 228 -2.03 23.99 25.59
C ARG A 228 -1.70 23.99 27.09
N GLN A 229 -0.59 23.37 27.47
CA GLN A 229 -0.11 23.29 28.84
C GLN A 229 0.21 24.68 29.41
N CYS A 230 0.89 25.55 28.64
CA CYS A 230 1.17 26.92 29.07
C CYS A 230 -0.11 27.71 29.35
N VAL A 231 -1.15 27.56 28.53
CA VAL A 231 -2.44 28.22 28.78
C VAL A 231 -3.03 27.73 30.10
N PHE A 232 -3.09 26.42 30.33
CA PHE A 232 -3.65 25.88 31.56
C PHE A 232 -2.86 26.29 32.80
N TYR A 233 -1.52 26.25 32.72
CA TYR A 233 -0.62 26.58 33.81
C TYR A 233 -0.68 28.06 34.21
N PHE A 234 -0.56 28.99 33.24
CA PHE A 234 -0.46 30.43 33.55
C PHE A 234 -1.80 31.11 33.80
N TYR A 235 -2.92 30.47 33.45
CA TYR A 235 -4.27 30.99 33.72
C TYR A 235 -5.03 30.16 34.76
N GLU A 236 -4.36 29.20 35.40
CA GLU A 236 -4.90 28.39 36.50
C GLU A 236 -6.25 27.76 36.14
N ILE A 237 -6.33 27.20 34.92
CA ILE A 237 -7.56 26.60 34.41
C ILE A 237 -7.82 25.28 35.12
N ARG A 238 -8.95 25.20 35.81
CA ARG A 238 -9.42 23.97 36.48
C ARG A 238 -9.64 22.85 35.47
N GLU A 239 -9.43 21.61 35.91
CA GLU A 239 -9.53 20.41 35.06
C GLU A 239 -10.86 20.35 34.30
N GLU A 240 -11.95 20.67 34.99
CA GLU A 240 -13.31 20.61 34.44
C GLU A 240 -13.52 21.54 33.23
N ASN A 241 -12.74 22.62 33.15
CA ASN A 241 -12.87 23.66 32.12
C ASN A 241 -11.80 23.56 31.03
N LYS A 242 -10.84 22.62 31.15
CA LYS A 242 -9.69 22.54 30.22
C LYS A 242 -10.12 22.33 28.78
N ASP A 243 -11.09 21.46 28.54
CA ASP A 243 -11.55 21.15 27.18
C ASP A 243 -12.26 22.32 26.51
N GLU A 244 -13.14 23.01 27.24
CA GLU A 244 -13.84 24.20 26.74
C GLU A 244 -12.87 25.34 26.45
N VAL A 245 -11.98 25.65 27.40
CA VAL A 245 -10.96 26.69 27.23
C VAL A 245 -10.04 26.36 26.06
N TRP A 246 -9.64 25.09 25.91
CA TRP A 246 -8.81 24.65 24.80
C TRP A 246 -9.54 24.75 23.46
N ALA A 247 -10.83 24.43 23.39
CA ALA A 247 -11.63 24.62 22.18
C ALA A 247 -11.64 26.10 21.74
N LEU A 248 -11.79 27.03 22.68
CA LEU A 248 -11.75 28.47 22.40
C LEU A 248 -10.37 28.94 21.91
N VAL A 249 -9.29 28.45 22.53
CA VAL A 249 -7.92 28.77 22.11
C VAL A 249 -7.62 28.18 20.72
N ARG A 250 -7.98 26.91 20.50
CA ARG A 250 -7.81 26.22 19.21
C ARG A 250 -8.56 26.93 18.09
N ALA A 251 -9.78 27.41 18.36
CA ALA A 251 -10.54 28.22 17.41
C ALA A 251 -9.81 29.53 17.04
N ALA A 252 -9.17 30.19 18.00
CA ALA A 252 -8.38 31.40 17.76
C ALA A 252 -7.12 31.10 16.91
N LEU A 253 -6.38 30.03 17.21
CA LEU A 253 -5.23 29.57 16.43
C LEU A 253 -5.65 29.24 14.98
N ASN A 254 -6.75 28.51 14.79
CA ASN A 254 -7.27 28.17 13.47
C ASN A 254 -7.83 29.37 12.69
N SER A 255 -8.36 30.38 13.38
CA SER A 255 -8.88 31.60 12.74
C SER A 255 -7.79 32.43 12.07
N ARG A 256 -6.53 32.33 12.53
CA ARG A 256 -5.38 32.94 11.86
C ARG A 256 -5.13 32.30 10.50
N VAL A 257 -5.15 30.97 10.43
CA VAL A 257 -4.98 30.19 9.19
C VAL A 257 -6.00 30.62 8.12
N ARG A 258 -7.26 30.83 8.53
CA ARG A 258 -8.32 31.30 7.63
C ARG A 258 -8.00 32.69 7.08
N ARG A 259 -7.63 33.64 7.94
CA ARG A 259 -7.26 35.01 7.52
C ARG A 259 -6.08 35.02 6.54
N SER A 260 -5.07 34.21 6.77
CA SER A 260 -3.91 34.08 5.87
C SER A 260 -4.24 33.46 4.51
N ARG A 261 -5.34 32.70 4.39
CA ARG A 261 -5.84 32.17 3.10
C ARG A 261 -6.77 33.14 2.38
N SER A 262 -7.43 34.03 3.11
CA SER A 262 -8.41 34.99 2.58
C SER A 262 -7.79 36.30 2.11
N THR A 263 -6.57 36.65 2.53
CA THR A 263 -5.83 37.77 1.95
C THR A 263 -5.37 37.37 0.55
N PRO A 264 -5.88 38.00 -0.53
CA PRO A 264 -5.31 37.83 -1.85
C PRO A 264 -3.84 38.24 -1.76
N LYS A 265 -2.94 37.43 -2.32
CA LYS A 265 -1.60 37.95 -2.61
C LYS A 265 -1.82 39.19 -3.47
N PRO A 266 -1.18 40.35 -3.16
CA PRO A 266 -1.02 41.37 -4.18
C PRO A 266 -0.47 40.66 -5.40
N LEU A 267 -1.17 40.77 -6.53
CA LEU A 267 -0.59 40.51 -7.84
C LEU A 267 0.49 41.57 -8.01
N ASP A 268 1.66 41.31 -7.45
CA ASP A 268 2.80 42.18 -7.61
C ASP A 268 3.53 41.82 -8.90
N GLU A 269 3.84 42.89 -9.61
CA GLU A 269 4.76 43.01 -10.73
C GLU A 269 4.40 42.31 -12.04
N ARG A 270 3.85 43.15 -12.93
CA ARG A 270 4.07 43.12 -14.38
C ARG A 270 5.52 42.69 -14.66
N ASP A 271 5.65 41.54 -15.32
CA ASP A 271 6.88 41.12 -15.98
C ASP A 271 7.25 42.19 -17.04
N PRO A 272 8.38 42.92 -16.91
CA PRO A 272 8.78 43.94 -17.88
C PRO A 272 9.34 43.34 -19.19
N TYR A 273 9.38 42.01 -19.34
CA TYR A 273 10.06 41.35 -20.45
C TYR A 273 9.12 40.70 -21.48
N TYR A 274 8.00 41.33 -21.79
CA TYR A 274 7.28 41.02 -23.03
C TYR A 274 7.95 41.77 -24.19
N TYR A 275 8.98 41.16 -24.79
CA TYR A 275 9.49 41.60 -26.09
C TYR A 275 8.43 41.29 -27.15
N GLU A 276 7.81 42.33 -27.69
CA GLU A 276 7.14 42.25 -29.00
C GLU A 276 8.20 41.90 -30.05
N SER A 277 8.00 40.78 -30.74
CA SER A 277 8.75 40.44 -31.94
C SER A 277 7.85 40.77 -33.12
N ASP A 278 8.22 41.82 -33.85
CA ASP A 278 7.83 42.06 -35.25
C ASP A 278 8.71 41.23 -36.19
#